data_AF-A0A838VU71-F1
#
_entry.id   AF-A0A838VU71-F1
#
_cell.length_a   1.000
_cell.length_b   1.000
_cell.length_c   1.000
_cell.angle_alpha   90.00
_cell.angle_beta   90.00
_cell.angle_gamma   90.00
#
_symmetry.space_group_name_H-M   'P 1'
#
loop_
_entity.id
_entity.type
_entity.pdbx_description
1 polymer ?
#
loop_
_entity_poly.entity_id
_entity_poly.type
_entity_poly.pdbx_seq_one_letter_code
_entity_poly.pdbx_strand_id
1 'polypeptide(L)'
;MHISPDTIIIWQWGSLVLSATVIFTWLTIALLGIGSWLVTRHLSTGIHLSRWQNLLEVLVSNLRSQIQETSGQNPDPYLPFIGTLFIFIAVSNVLEIVPGYHPPTSSLSTTAALAICVFFA
;
A
#
# COMPACT_ATOMS: atom_id res chain seq x y z
N MET A 1 -1.53 18.74 -21.18
CA MET A 1 -0.87 18.52 -19.88
C MET A 1 -1.74 17.52 -19.12
N HIS A 2 -1.37 16.23 -19.13
CA HIS A 2 -2.09 15.21 -18.34
C HIS A 2 -1.56 15.29 -16.91
N ILE A 3 -2.28 16.01 -16.04
CA ILE A 3 -1.82 16.30 -14.67
C ILE A 3 -2.03 15.09 -13.73
N SER A 4 -2.89 14.14 -14.11
CA SER A 4 -3.23 12.98 -13.28
C SER A 4 -3.35 11.70 -14.12
N PRO A 5 -2.83 10.55 -13.66
CA PRO A 5 -2.85 9.29 -14.44
C PRO A 5 -4.25 8.73 -14.72
N ASP A 6 -5.28 9.23 -14.02
CA ASP A 6 -6.70 8.93 -14.30
C ASP A 6 -7.16 9.39 -15.68
N THR A 7 -6.49 10.40 -16.24
CA THR A 7 -6.80 10.94 -17.58
C THR A 7 -6.20 10.12 -18.73
N ILE A 8 -5.32 9.16 -18.44
CA ILE A 8 -4.74 8.25 -19.43
C ILE A 8 -5.66 7.03 -19.53
N ILE A 9 -6.59 7.06 -20.48
CA ILE A 9 -7.54 5.96 -20.73
C ILE A 9 -6.85 4.92 -21.62
N ILE A 10 -6.67 3.71 -21.11
CA ILE A 10 -6.02 2.60 -21.82
C ILE A 10 -7.06 1.79 -22.58
N TRP A 11 -8.22 1.59 -21.98
CA TRP A 11 -9.33 0.90 -22.61
C TRP A 11 -10.65 1.41 -22.05
N GLN A 12 -11.68 1.48 -22.89
CA GLN A 12 -13.02 1.87 -22.47
C GLN A 12 -14.03 0.95 -23.12
N TRP A 13 -14.85 0.31 -22.31
CA TRP A 13 -16.00 -0.47 -22.77
C TRP A 13 -17.28 0.06 -22.12
N GLY A 14 -18.02 0.87 -22.87
CA GLY A 14 -19.22 1.54 -22.37
C GLY A 14 -18.91 2.48 -21.20
N SER A 15 -19.44 2.17 -20.01
CA SER A 15 -19.22 2.90 -18.75
C SER A 15 -17.97 2.48 -17.98
N LEU A 16 -17.33 1.36 -18.35
CA LEU A 16 -16.11 0.88 -17.70
C LEU A 16 -14.89 1.52 -18.37
N VAL A 17 -14.24 2.43 -17.65
CA VAL A 17 -13.01 3.10 -18.07
C VAL A 17 -11.84 2.46 -17.34
N LEU A 18 -10.93 1.84 -18.10
CA LEU A 18 -9.65 1.33 -17.60
C LEU A 18 -8.60 2.41 -17.81
N SER A 19 -8.35 3.19 -16.76
CA SER A 19 -7.29 4.19 -16.72
C SER A 19 -5.95 3.59 -16.30
N ALA A 20 -4.85 4.28 -16.62
CA ALA A 20 -3.51 3.91 -16.17
C ALA A 20 -3.42 3.74 -14.64
N THR A 21 -4.14 4.57 -13.87
CA THR A 21 -4.25 4.45 -12.41
C THR A 21 -4.71 3.05 -11.97
N VAL A 22 -5.66 2.43 -12.68
CA VAL A 22 -6.17 1.08 -12.33
C VAL A 22 -5.08 0.04 -12.51
N ILE A 23 -4.34 0.11 -13.62
CA ILE A 23 -3.25 -0.81 -13.91
C ILE A 23 -2.12 -0.67 -12.88
N PHE A 24 -1.69 0.56 -12.58
CA PHE A 24 -0.65 0.78 -11.58
C PHE A 24 -1.10 0.39 -10.17
N THR A 25 -2.38 0.57 -9.84
CA THR A 25 -2.95 0.06 -8.58
C THR A 25 -2.89 -1.46 -8.51
N TRP A 26 -3.30 -2.16 -9.57
CA TRP A 26 -3.21 -3.63 -9.62
C TRP A 26 -1.78 -4.13 -9.57
N LEU A 27 -0.85 -3.45 -10.25
CA LEU A 27 0.58 -3.75 -10.19
C LEU A 27 1.08 -3.61 -8.74
N THR A 28 0.73 -2.52 -8.06
CA THR A 28 1.09 -2.30 -6.65
C THR A 28 0.52 -3.40 -5.76
N ILE A 29 -0.77 -3.73 -5.91
CA ILE A 29 -1.42 -4.78 -5.12
C ILE A 29 -0.76 -6.13 -5.37
N ALA A 30 -0.45 -6.47 -6.62
CA ALA A 30 0.23 -7.70 -6.97
C ALA A 30 1.65 -7.75 -6.36
N LEU A 31 2.40 -6.64 -6.46
CA LEU A 31 3.74 -6.53 -5.87
C LEU A 31 3.70 -6.72 -4.36
N LEU A 32 2.76 -6.07 -3.67
CA LEU A 32 2.59 -6.20 -2.22
C LEU A 32 2.14 -7.60 -1.81
N GLY A 33 1.20 -8.20 -2.55
CA GLY A 33 0.71 -9.55 -2.30
C GLY A 33 1.81 -10.59 -2.47
N ILE A 34 2.55 -10.53 -3.58
CA ILE A 34 3.69 -11.42 -3.86
C ILE A 34 4.82 -11.18 -2.85
N GLY A 35 5.15 -9.91 -2.56
CA GLY A 35 6.18 -9.55 -1.60
C GLY A 35 5.86 -10.05 -0.19
N SER A 36 4.63 -9.82 0.27
CA SER A 36 4.15 -10.32 1.56
C SER A 36 4.21 -11.85 1.61
N TRP A 37 3.73 -12.53 0.56
CA TRP A 37 3.80 -13.98 0.48
C TRP A 37 5.25 -14.51 0.49
N LEU A 38 6.16 -13.90 -0.26
CA LEU A 38 7.57 -14.31 -0.29
C LEU A 38 8.25 -14.17 1.08
N VAL A 39 7.96 -13.09 1.81
CA VAL A 39 8.56 -12.87 3.13
C VAL A 39 7.90 -13.76 4.20
N THR A 40 6.59 -14.01 4.12
CA THR A 40 5.86 -14.84 5.10
C THR A 40 5.96 -16.34 4.84
N ARG A 41 6.37 -16.77 3.64
CA ARG A 41 6.50 -18.20 3.29
C ARG A 41 7.61 -18.92 4.07
N HIS A 42 8.63 -18.20 4.53
CA HIS A 42 9.75 -18.75 5.29
C HIS A 42 9.96 -18.02 6.61
N LEU A 43 8.91 -17.95 7.43
CA LEU A 43 9.02 -17.43 8.79
C LEU A 43 9.86 -18.38 9.64
N SER A 44 11.02 -17.90 10.07
CA SER A 44 11.86 -18.60 11.03
C SER A 44 11.45 -18.15 12.43
N THR A 45 11.10 -19.09 13.30
CA THR A 45 10.83 -18.84 14.73
C THR A 45 12.08 -18.99 15.60
N GLY A 46 13.24 -19.22 14.98
CA GLY A 46 14.53 -19.38 15.67
C GLY A 46 15.29 -18.06 15.89
N ILE A 47 16.45 -18.17 16.55
CA ILE A 47 17.33 -17.03 16.91
C ILE A 47 17.91 -16.31 15.66
N HIS A 48 17.98 -17.01 14.52
CA HIS A 48 18.38 -16.42 13.25
C HIS A 48 17.16 -15.96 12.45
N LEU A 49 16.77 -14.71 12.69
CA LEU A 49 15.78 -13.99 11.88
C LEU A 49 16.38 -13.61 10.52
N SER A 50 15.60 -13.79 9.45
CA SER A 50 15.94 -13.25 8.13
C SER A 50 15.97 -11.72 8.18
N ARG A 51 16.87 -11.07 7.43
CA ARG A 51 16.96 -9.60 7.34
C ARG A 51 15.61 -8.96 7.00
N TRP A 52 14.84 -9.60 6.11
CA TRP A 52 13.52 -9.15 5.70
C TRP A 52 12.45 -9.32 6.79
N GLN A 53 12.53 -10.41 7.57
CA GLN A 53 11.64 -10.63 8.72
C GLN A 53 11.89 -9.57 9.80
N ASN A 54 13.16 -9.29 10.12
CA ASN A 54 13.51 -8.26 11.09
C ASN A 54 13.02 -6.86 10.64
N LEU A 55 13.19 -6.52 9.36
CA LEU A 55 12.67 -5.25 8.82
C LEU A 55 11.14 -5.15 8.96
N LEU A 56 10.40 -6.20 8.58
CA LEU A 56 8.94 -6.19 8.73
C LEU A 56 8.51 -6.12 10.20
N GLU A 57 9.20 -6.82 11.08
CA GLU A 57 8.89 -6.83 12.52
C GLU A 57 9.12 -5.46 13.15
N VAL A 58 10.22 -4.78 12.79
CA VAL A 58 10.47 -3.39 13.18
C VAL A 58 9.40 -2.45 12.61
N LEU A 59 9.00 -2.61 11.35
CA LEU A 59 7.92 -1.79 10.78
C LEU A 59 6.58 -2.01 11.50
N VAL A 60 6.17 -3.26 11.71
CA VAL A 60 4.89 -3.61 12.35
C VAL A 60 4.87 -3.17 13.82
N SER A 61 5.97 -3.39 14.56
CA SER A 61 6.07 -2.92 15.94
C SER A 61 6.03 -1.40 16.05
N ASN A 62 6.71 -0.68 15.16
CA ASN A 62 6.63 0.79 15.12
C ASN A 62 5.21 1.28 14.82
N LEU A 63 4.52 0.67 13.85
CA LEU A 63 3.13 1.00 13.54
C LEU A 63 2.22 0.72 14.74
N ARG A 64 2.41 -0.42 15.41
CA ARG A 64 1.66 -0.78 16.62
C ARG A 64 1.81 0.27 17.71
N SER A 65 3.05 0.70 17.98
CA SER A 65 3.34 1.74 18.96
C SER A 65 2.73 3.08 18.56
N GLN A 66 2.85 3.50 17.31
CA GLN A 66 2.25 4.75 16.83
C GLN A 66 0.72 4.76 16.96
N ILE A 67 0.06 3.65 16.61
CA ILE A 67 -1.40 3.53 16.75
C ILE A 67 -1.78 3.61 18.23
N GLN A 68 -1.06 2.91 19.11
CA GLN A 68 -1.32 2.92 20.56
C GLN A 68 -1.10 4.31 21.17
N GLU A 69 -0.03 5.01 20.79
CA GLU A 69 0.29 6.36 21.26
C GLU A 69 -0.73 7.40 20.78
N THR A 70 -1.21 7.26 19.54
CA THR A 70 -2.13 8.24 18.94
C THR A 70 -3.58 7.99 19.37
N SER A 71 -4.03 6.73 19.39
CA SER A 71 -5.42 6.38 19.69
C SER A 71 -5.69 6.17 21.18
N GLY A 72 -4.66 5.88 21.98
CA GLY A 72 -4.81 5.44 23.37
C GLY A 72 -5.50 4.08 23.54
N GLN A 73 -5.81 3.37 22.45
CA GLN A 73 -6.56 2.12 22.43
C GLN A 73 -5.69 0.95 21.97
N ASN A 74 -6.18 -0.27 22.19
CA ASN A 74 -5.51 -1.48 21.70
C ASN A 74 -5.31 -1.37 20.17
N PRO A 75 -4.07 -1.43 19.67
CA PRO A 75 -3.74 -1.19 18.26
C PRO A 75 -4.08 -2.38 17.36
N ASP A 76 -4.18 -3.58 17.92
CA ASP A 76 -4.27 -4.84 17.18
C ASP A 76 -5.46 -4.91 16.20
N PRO A 77 -6.67 -4.37 16.49
CA PRO A 77 -7.78 -4.33 15.53
C PRO A 77 -7.54 -3.39 14.34
N TYR A 78 -6.79 -2.30 14.56
CA TYR A 78 -6.54 -1.26 13.56
C TYR A 78 -5.31 -1.55 12.69
N LEU A 79 -4.40 -2.36 13.22
CA LEU A 79 -3.11 -2.65 12.61
C LEU A 79 -3.20 -3.25 11.20
N PRO A 80 -4.13 -4.20 10.89
CA PRO A 80 -4.27 -4.72 9.52
C PRO A 80 -4.65 -3.63 8.51
N PHE A 81 -5.56 -2.72 8.88
CA PHE A 81 -6.03 -1.67 7.98
C PHE A 81 -5.00 -0.55 7.82
N ILE A 82 -4.56 0.05 8.93
CA ILE A 82 -3.59 1.14 8.94
C ILE A 82 -2.24 0.67 8.39
N GLY A 83 -1.80 -0.54 8.76
CA GLY A 83 -0.55 -1.10 8.28
C GLY A 83 -0.55 -1.38 6.78
N THR A 84 -1.66 -1.88 6.23
CA THR A 84 -1.79 -2.09 4.78
C THR A 84 -1.76 -0.76 4.04
N LEU A 85 -2.48 0.26 4.52
CA LEU A 85 -2.45 1.61 3.95
C LEU A 85 -1.05 2.21 3.97
N PHE A 86 -0.36 2.10 5.10
CA PHE A 86 1.01 2.58 5.25
C PHE A 86 1.96 1.93 4.24
N ILE A 87 1.95 0.60 4.16
CA ILE A 87 2.82 -0.13 3.23
C ILE A 87 2.45 0.19 1.77
N PHE A 88 1.16 0.30 1.44
CA PHE A 88 0.70 0.66 0.11
C PHE A 88 1.19 2.04 -0.33
N ILE A 89 1.04 3.05 0.52
CA ILE A 89 1.47 4.42 0.23
C ILE A 89 3.00 4.48 0.15
N ALA A 90 3.71 3.85 1.11
CA ALA A 90 5.16 3.84 1.14
C ALA A 90 5.75 3.19 -0.14
N VAL A 91 5.23 2.02 -0.54
CA VAL A 91 5.70 1.34 -1.76
C VAL A 91 5.34 2.13 -3.00
N SER A 92 4.14 2.72 -3.08
CA SER A 92 3.75 3.58 -4.21
C SER A 92 4.73 4.75 -4.39
N ASN A 93 5.11 5.42 -3.31
CA ASN A 93 6.04 6.53 -3.33
C ASN A 93 7.47 6.08 -3.67
N VAL A 94 7.91 4.91 -3.20
CA VAL A 94 9.22 4.36 -3.58
C VAL A 94 9.26 3.99 -5.06
N LEU A 95 8.18 3.43 -5.61
CA LEU A 95 8.09 3.06 -7.02
C LEU A 95 8.06 4.26 -7.96
N GLU A 96 7.77 5.48 -7.48
CA GLU A 96 7.82 6.71 -8.28
C GLU A 96 9.20 6.96 -8.91
N ILE A 97 10.27 6.46 -8.30
CA ILE A 97 11.63 6.57 -8.86
C ILE A 97 11.83 5.73 -10.14
N VAL A 98 10.93 4.77 -10.41
CA VAL A 98 11.01 3.89 -11.56
C VAL A 98 10.51 4.63 -12.81
N PRO A 99 11.36 4.81 -13.85
CA PRO A 99 10.96 5.55 -15.04
C PRO A 99 9.78 4.87 -15.73
N GLY A 100 8.73 5.65 -16.01
CA GLY A 100 7.49 5.16 -16.63
C GLY A 100 6.45 4.61 -15.65
N TYR A 101 6.75 4.58 -14.34
CA TYR A 101 5.76 4.26 -13.32
C TYR A 101 5.02 5.52 -12.87
N HIS A 102 3.69 5.49 -12.93
CA HIS A 102 2.86 6.54 -12.35
C HIS A 102 2.22 6.02 -11.07
N PRO A 103 2.60 6.53 -9.90
CA PRO A 103 2.10 5.99 -8.65
C PRO A 103 0.59 6.24 -8.53
N PRO A 104 -0.19 5.25 -8.07
CA PRO A 104 -1.63 5.43 -7.91
C PRO A 104 -1.95 6.56 -6.91
N THR A 105 -1.06 6.85 -5.97
CA THR A 105 -1.14 7.97 -5.02
C THR A 105 -1.04 9.37 -5.67
N SER A 106 -0.62 9.47 -6.94
CA SER A 106 -0.66 10.74 -7.69
C SER A 106 -2.05 11.08 -8.25
N SER A 107 -2.99 10.14 -8.22
CA SER A 107 -4.39 10.40 -8.62
C SER A 107 -5.20 10.91 -7.43
N LEU A 108 -5.92 12.02 -7.65
CA LEU A 108 -6.86 12.57 -6.66
C LEU A 108 -7.99 11.57 -6.34
N SER A 109 -8.40 10.76 -7.31
CA SER A 109 -9.44 9.75 -7.10
C SER A 109 -8.98 8.70 -6.10
N THR A 110 -7.74 8.22 -6.23
CA THR A 110 -7.16 7.24 -5.31
C THR A 110 -6.99 7.84 -3.92
N THR A 111 -6.43 9.05 -3.79
CA THR A 111 -6.23 9.68 -2.47
C THR A 111 -7.56 9.99 -1.78
N ALA A 112 -8.57 10.46 -2.51
CA ALA A 112 -9.91 10.68 -1.98
C ALA A 112 -10.58 9.37 -1.54
N ALA A 113 -10.47 8.29 -2.32
CA ALA A 113 -11.02 7.00 -1.97
C ALA A 113 -10.40 6.45 -0.67
N LEU A 114 -9.07 6.50 -0.54
CA LEU A 114 -8.38 6.08 0.67
C LEU A 114 -8.78 6.94 1.88
N ALA A 115 -8.91 8.26 1.72
CA ALA A 115 -9.35 9.15 2.78
C ALA A 115 -10.77 8.82 3.27
N ILE A 116 -11.70 8.51 2.34
CA ILE A 116 -13.06 8.09 2.68
C ILE A 116 -13.03 6.75 3.43
N CYS A 117 -12.22 5.78 2.99
CA CYS A 117 -12.07 4.52 3.72
C CYS A 117 -11.58 4.73 5.16
N VAL A 118 -10.61 5.62 5.36
CA VAL A 118 -10.11 5.95 6.71
C VAL A 118 -11.16 6.69 7.54
N PHE A 119 -11.97 7.56 6.93
CA PHE A 119 -13.02 8.31 7.63
C PHE A 119 -14.13 7.41 8.20
N PHE A 120 -14.43 6.29 7.53
CA PHE A 120 -15.47 5.34 7.95
C PHE A 120 -14.95 4.14 8.76
N ALA A 121 -13.63 3.95 8.84
CA ALA A 121 -13.00 2.86 9.61
C ALA A 121 -12.88 3.22 11.09
#